data_AF-A0A354SFI3-F1
#
_entry.id   AF-A0A354SFI3-F1
#
_cell.length_a   1.000
_cell.length_b   1.000
_cell.length_c   1.000
_cell.angle_alpha   90.00
_cell.angle_beta   90.00
_cell.angle_gamma   90.00
#
_symmetry.space_group_name_H-M   'P 1'
#
loop_
_entity.id
_entity.type
_entity.pdbx_description
1 polymer ?
#
loop_
_entity_poly.entity_id
_entity_poly.type
_entity_poly.pdbx_seq_one_letter_code
_entity_poly.pdbx_strand_id
1 'polypeptide(L)'
;MEKELKELEEERRKLYRMLSATGDFRRGMISVNYRRCGKPNCICTQEGHPGHGPQYLWNATIKCKSYAKSIPLGPELEKCKQETDNHRQFTKLCEEIVLVNERICDLRPVPEVKDEKEMADLKKKLQKQFMGKYRKR
;
A
#
# COMPACT_ATOMS: atom_id res chain seq x y z
N MET A 1 20.71 19.77 10.99
CA MET A 1 21.24 19.32 9.68
C MET A 1 21.98 17.98 9.78
N GLU A 2 23.28 17.90 10.14
CA GLU A 2 23.98 16.58 10.10
C GLU A 2 23.49 15.56 11.14
N LYS A 3 23.22 16.02 12.37
CA LYS A 3 22.65 15.16 13.43
C LYS A 3 21.26 14.63 13.07
N GLU A 4 20.41 15.52 12.58
CA GLU A 4 19.05 15.21 12.12
C GLU A 4 19.05 14.24 10.93
N LEU A 5 19.96 14.43 9.96
CA LEU A 5 20.14 13.51 8.85
C LEU A 5 20.53 12.11 9.34
N LYS A 6 21.47 12.00 10.30
CA LYS A 6 21.86 10.70 10.89
C LYS A 6 20.69 10.02 11.61
N GLU A 7 19.86 10.79 12.33
CA GLU A 7 18.67 10.27 13.02
C GLU A 7 17.65 9.71 12.02
N LEU A 8 17.35 10.44 10.94
CA LEU A 8 16.46 9.96 9.88
C LEU A 8 17.02 8.74 9.15
N GLU A 9 18.33 8.66 8.94
CA GLU A 9 18.96 7.48 8.33
C GLU A 9 18.89 6.24 9.21
N GLU A 10 18.99 6.40 10.54
CA GLU A 10 18.76 5.33 11.51
C GLU A 10 17.29 4.88 11.50
N GLU A 11 16.36 5.84 11.51
CA GLU A 11 14.92 5.56 11.42
C GLU A 11 14.59 4.78 10.15
N ARG A 12 15.07 5.24 8.99
CA ARG A 12 14.92 4.52 7.72
C ARG A 12 15.46 3.09 7.81
N ARG A 13 16.61 2.89 8.46
CA ARG A 13 17.19 1.54 8.62
C ARG A 13 16.30 0.64 9.47
N LYS A 14 15.70 1.17 10.54
CA LYS A 14 14.71 0.44 11.36
C LYS A 14 13.47 0.07 10.54
N LEU A 15 12.93 1.02 9.79
CA LEU A 15 11.77 0.78 8.92
C LEU A 15 12.07 -0.30 7.87
N TYR A 16 13.25 -0.30 7.25
CA TYR A 16 13.63 -1.36 6.30
C TYR A 16 13.77 -2.74 6.97
N ARG A 17 14.26 -2.80 8.22
CA ARG A 17 14.26 -4.07 8.97
C ARG A 17 12.84 -4.56 9.23
N MET A 18 11.93 -3.69 9.65
CA MET A 18 10.51 -4.04 9.84
C MET A 18 9.87 -4.50 8.54
N LEU A 19 10.15 -3.82 7.43
CA LEU A 19 9.67 -4.18 6.10
C LEU A 19 10.15 -5.58 5.70
N SER A 20 11.44 -5.86 5.90
CA SER A 20 12.02 -7.19 5.61
C SER A 20 11.40 -8.32 6.44
N ALA A 21 10.82 -7.99 7.60
CA ALA A 21 10.20 -8.95 8.53
C ALA A 21 8.68 -9.13 8.32
N THR A 22 8.05 -8.43 7.38
CA THR A 22 6.57 -8.37 7.25
C THR A 22 5.91 -9.70 6.80
N GLY A 23 6.70 -10.72 6.43
CA GLY A 23 6.21 -12.07 6.13
C GLY A 23 5.26 -12.14 4.94
N ASP A 24 4.52 -13.24 4.83
CA ASP A 24 3.52 -13.42 3.76
C ASP A 24 2.32 -12.49 3.98
N PHE A 25 1.84 -11.87 2.91
CA PHE A 25 0.67 -11.01 2.96
C PHE A 25 -0.14 -11.03 1.67
N ARG A 26 -1.41 -10.65 1.80
CA ARG A 26 -2.28 -10.38 0.65
C ARG A 26 -3.13 -9.15 0.90
N ARG A 27 -3.34 -8.37 -0.15
CA ARG A 27 -4.24 -7.22 -0.11
C ARG A 27 -5.69 -7.63 0.16
N GLY A 28 -6.49 -6.69 0.62
CA GLY A 28 -7.91 -6.87 0.84
C GLY A 28 -8.30 -6.89 2.31
N MET A 29 -9.55 -7.25 2.57
CA MET A 29 -10.13 -7.33 3.91
C MET A 29 -11.11 -8.48 4.01
N ILE A 30 -11.39 -8.91 5.23
CA ILE A 30 -12.44 -9.88 5.52
C ILE A 30 -13.70 -9.12 5.92
N SER A 31 -14.82 -9.41 5.27
CA SER A 31 -16.17 -8.95 5.65
C SER A 31 -17.00 -10.13 6.15
N VAL A 32 -17.87 -9.87 7.13
CA VAL A 32 -18.85 -10.84 7.62
C VAL A 32 -20.23 -10.41 7.16
N ASN A 33 -20.92 -11.28 6.42
CA ASN A 33 -22.21 -10.97 5.83
C ASN A 33 -23.28 -11.99 6.24
N TYR A 34 -24.51 -11.51 6.39
CA TYR A 34 -25.71 -12.33 6.50
C TYR A 34 -26.61 -12.05 5.30
N ARG A 35 -27.23 -13.09 4.71
CA ARG A 35 -28.05 -12.96 3.50
C ARG A 35 -29.43 -13.57 3.69
N ARG A 36 -30.47 -12.88 3.24
CA ARG A 36 -31.83 -13.44 3.16
C ARG A 36 -31.99 -14.18 1.83
N CYS A 37 -32.59 -15.37 1.83
CA CYS A 37 -32.73 -16.18 0.62
C CYS A 37 -33.97 -15.83 -0.24
N GLY A 38 -34.86 -14.98 0.26
CA GLY A 38 -36.08 -14.55 -0.46
C GLY A 38 -37.20 -15.59 -0.51
N LYS A 39 -37.03 -16.79 0.06
CA LYS A 39 -38.09 -17.79 0.13
C LYS A 39 -39.12 -17.39 1.20
N PRO A 40 -40.43 -17.35 0.90
CA PRO A 40 -41.44 -16.86 1.83
C PRO A 40 -41.51 -17.68 3.13
N ASN A 41 -41.28 -18.99 3.04
CA ASN A 41 -41.35 -19.93 4.18
C ASN A 41 -40.01 -20.14 4.89
N CYS A 42 -39.01 -19.27 4.67
CA CYS A 42 -37.73 -19.37 5.35
C CYS A 42 -37.75 -18.63 6.69
N ILE A 43 -37.19 -19.19 7.76
CA ILE A 43 -37.02 -18.47 9.04
C ILE A 43 -36.26 -17.14 8.88
N CYS A 44 -35.39 -17.06 7.87
CA CYS A 44 -34.63 -15.88 7.52
C CYS A 44 -35.45 -14.66 7.08
N THR A 45 -36.74 -14.82 6.78
CA THR A 45 -37.64 -13.70 6.44
C THR A 45 -38.36 -13.11 7.66
N GLN A 46 -38.28 -13.76 8.83
CA GLN A 46 -38.89 -13.26 10.05
C GLN A 46 -38.31 -11.89 10.44
N GLU A 47 -39.18 -11.03 10.99
CA GLU A 47 -38.77 -9.72 11.50
C GLU A 47 -37.72 -9.91 12.61
N GLY A 48 -36.65 -9.12 12.57
CA GLY A 48 -35.51 -9.26 13.48
C GLY A 48 -34.50 -10.38 13.15
N HIS A 49 -34.80 -11.32 12.24
CA HIS A 49 -33.83 -12.37 11.88
C HIS A 49 -32.69 -11.78 10.99
N PRO A 50 -31.40 -12.01 11.33
CA PRO A 50 -30.26 -11.42 10.60
C PRO A 50 -30.10 -11.98 9.18
N GLY A 51 -30.54 -13.21 8.95
CA GLY A 51 -30.46 -13.92 7.66
C GLY A 51 -29.56 -15.15 7.78
N HIS A 52 -29.27 -15.82 6.67
CA HIS A 52 -28.30 -16.90 6.62
C HIS A 52 -26.89 -16.36 6.77
N GLY A 53 -26.13 -16.90 7.72
CA GLY A 53 -24.75 -16.53 7.97
C GLY A 53 -24.27 -17.05 9.32
N PRO A 54 -23.06 -16.63 9.76
CA PRO A 54 -22.18 -15.69 9.07
C PRO A 54 -21.48 -16.29 7.84
N GLN A 55 -21.42 -15.52 6.75
CA GLN A 55 -20.52 -15.79 5.62
C GLN A 55 -19.29 -14.89 5.73
N TYR A 56 -18.10 -15.49 5.74
CA TYR A 56 -16.83 -14.77 5.75
C TYR A 56 -16.32 -14.64 4.31
N LEU A 57 -16.15 -13.41 3.84
CA LEU A 57 -15.65 -13.13 2.50
C LEU A 57 -14.35 -12.36 2.58
N TRP A 58 -13.31 -12.83 1.90
CA TRP A 58 -12.18 -11.98 1.54
C TRP A 58 -12.56 -11.13 0.32
N ASN A 59 -12.38 -9.83 0.42
CA ASN A 59 -12.63 -8.88 -0.65
C ASN A 59 -11.36 -8.09 -0.95
N ALA A 60 -11.06 -7.90 -2.24
CA ALA A 60 -9.93 -7.09 -2.67
C ALA A 60 -10.22 -6.38 -4.00
N THR A 61 -9.68 -5.17 -4.15
CA THR A 61 -9.70 -4.45 -5.43
C THR A 61 -8.31 -4.48 -6.05
N ILE A 62 -8.21 -5.00 -7.27
CA ILE A 62 -6.96 -5.11 -8.04
C ILE A 62 -7.20 -4.50 -9.42
N LYS A 63 -6.39 -3.51 -9.81
CA LYS A 63 -6.49 -2.87 -11.13
C LYS A 63 -7.94 -2.45 -11.46
N CYS A 64 -8.60 -1.79 -10.50
CA CYS A 64 -10.00 -1.34 -10.58
C CYS A 64 -11.06 -2.44 -10.69
N LYS A 65 -10.72 -3.70 -10.44
CA LYS A 65 -11.68 -4.82 -10.39
C LYS A 65 -11.82 -5.33 -8.96
N SER A 66 -13.05 -5.52 -8.50
CA SER A 66 -13.35 -6.05 -7.17
C SER A 66 -13.52 -7.57 -7.22
N TYR A 67 -12.84 -8.26 -6.31
CA TYR A 67 -12.86 -9.70 -6.13
C TYR A 67 -13.44 -10.03 -4.76
N ALA A 68 -14.25 -11.07 -4.69
CA ALA A 68 -14.78 -11.61 -3.45
C ALA A 68 -14.63 -13.14 -3.45
N LYS A 69 -14.10 -13.71 -2.37
CA LYS A 69 -13.97 -15.15 -2.17
C LYS A 69 -14.53 -15.54 -0.82
N SER A 70 -15.42 -16.52 -0.78
CA SER A 70 -15.88 -17.12 0.48
C SER A 70 -14.78 -17.93 1.12
N ILE A 71 -14.62 -17.77 2.43
CA ILE A 71 -13.64 -18.49 3.24
C ILE A 71 -14.39 -19.24 4.35
N PRO A 72 -14.13 -20.54 4.55
CA PRO A 72 -14.72 -21.28 5.66
C PRO A 72 -14.18 -20.76 7.00
N LEU A 73 -15.01 -20.78 8.03
CA LEU A 73 -14.57 -20.52 9.38
C LEU A 73 -13.57 -21.60 9.82
N GLY A 74 -12.41 -21.18 10.33
CA GLY A 74 -11.35 -22.09 10.75
C GLY A 74 -9.96 -21.59 10.36
N PRO A 75 -8.97 -22.50 10.22
CA PRO A 75 -7.57 -22.13 9.95
C PRO A 75 -7.38 -21.30 8.68
N GLU A 76 -8.19 -21.51 7.64
CA GLU A 76 -8.11 -20.71 6.42
C GLU A 76 -8.51 -19.24 6.64
N LEU A 77 -9.53 -19.00 7.48
CA LEU A 77 -9.95 -17.65 7.83
C LEU A 77 -8.91 -16.95 8.69
N GLU A 78 -8.35 -17.65 9.68
CA GLU A 78 -7.28 -17.13 10.52
C GLU A 78 -6.04 -16.78 9.70
N LYS A 79 -5.60 -17.67 8.81
CA LYS A 79 -4.50 -17.41 7.87
C LYS A 79 -4.79 -16.19 7.00
N CYS A 80 -5.96 -16.13 6.37
CA CYS A 80 -6.31 -14.99 5.51
C CYS A 80 -6.37 -13.69 6.31
N LYS A 81 -6.83 -13.73 7.56
CA LYS A 81 -6.85 -12.57 8.44
C LYS A 81 -5.43 -12.07 8.67
N GLN A 82 -4.52 -12.96 9.10
CA GLN A 82 -3.12 -12.61 9.32
C GLN A 82 -2.46 -12.02 8.07
N GLU A 83 -2.66 -12.63 6.90
CA GLU A 83 -2.10 -12.12 5.64
C GLU A 83 -2.66 -10.74 5.25
N THR A 84 -3.95 -10.46 5.53
CA THR A 84 -4.52 -9.12 5.29
C THR A 84 -4.05 -8.09 6.30
N ASP A 85 -3.80 -8.49 7.54
CA ASP A 85 -3.25 -7.61 8.58
C ASP A 85 -1.79 -7.26 8.26
N ASN A 86 -0.99 -8.25 7.84
CA ASN A 86 0.38 -8.05 7.35
C ASN A 86 0.42 -7.09 6.15
N HIS A 87 -0.54 -7.20 5.21
CA HIS A 87 -0.60 -6.26 4.07
C HIS A 87 -0.88 -4.83 4.53
N ARG A 88 -1.76 -4.63 5.53
CA ARG A 88 -2.00 -3.29 6.08
C ARG A 88 -0.74 -2.73 6.74
N GLN A 89 0.00 -3.56 7.47
CA GLN A 89 1.27 -3.14 8.07
C GLN A 89 2.32 -2.83 6.99
N PHE A 90 2.43 -3.65 5.95
CA PHE A 90 3.28 -3.38 4.79
C PHE A 90 2.98 -2.02 4.17
N THR A 91 1.70 -1.71 3.91
CA THR A 91 1.30 -0.42 3.31
C THR A 91 1.73 0.75 4.19
N LYS A 92 1.48 0.69 5.50
CA LYS A 92 1.90 1.74 6.45
C LYS A 92 3.41 1.93 6.48
N LEU A 93 4.17 0.83 6.54
CA LEU A 93 5.63 0.88 6.51
C LEU A 93 6.15 1.53 5.23
N CYS A 94 5.55 1.22 4.08
CA CYS A 94 5.93 1.88 2.82
C CYS A 94 5.67 3.39 2.86
N GLU A 95 4.53 3.83 3.40
CA GLU A 95 4.20 5.25 3.56
C GLU A 95 5.23 5.95 4.47
N GLU A 96 5.54 5.38 5.63
CA GLU A 96 6.54 5.91 6.57
C GLU A 96 7.94 5.99 5.93
N ILE A 97 8.35 4.94 5.20
CA ILE A 97 9.62 4.92 4.47
C ILE A 97 9.70 6.05 3.46
N VAL A 98 8.62 6.32 2.73
CA VAL A 98 8.57 7.43 1.75
C VAL A 98 8.76 8.76 2.47
N LEU A 99 8.00 9.02 3.53
CA LEU A 99 8.07 10.27 4.29
C LEU A 99 9.48 10.53 4.87
N VAL A 100 10.11 9.51 5.44
CA VAL A 100 11.47 9.61 5.97
C VAL A 100 12.48 9.86 4.85
N ASN A 101 12.34 9.17 3.71
CA ASN A 101 13.25 9.39 2.58
C ASN A 101 13.08 10.79 1.97
N GLU A 102 11.87 11.34 1.88
CA GLU A 102 11.65 12.71 1.41
C GLU A 102 12.40 13.72 2.28
N ARG A 103 12.30 13.60 3.62
CA ARG A 103 13.06 14.44 4.55
C ARG A 103 14.57 14.28 4.40
N ILE A 104 15.05 13.05 4.20
CA ILE A 104 16.47 12.79 3.93
C ILE A 104 16.90 13.47 2.62
N CYS A 105 16.08 13.39 1.57
CA CYS A 105 16.36 14.02 0.29
C CYS A 105 16.45 15.54 0.41
N ASP A 106 15.55 16.17 1.17
CA ASP A 106 15.56 17.63 1.40
C ASP A 106 16.82 18.10 2.14
N LEU A 107 17.35 17.29 3.06
CA LEU A 107 18.56 17.60 3.82
C LEU A 107 19.86 17.31 3.05
N ARG A 108 19.83 16.45 2.03
CA ARG A 108 21.03 16.07 1.28
C ARG A 108 21.41 17.19 0.29
N PRO A 109 22.68 17.61 0.26
CA PRO A 109 23.10 18.68 -0.63
C PRO A 109 23.00 18.23 -2.09
N VAL A 110 22.66 19.18 -2.97
CA VAL A 110 22.74 18.99 -4.42
C VAL A 110 24.22 18.94 -4.82
N PRO A 111 24.62 18.07 -5.76
CA PRO A 111 25.98 18.06 -6.28
C PRO A 111 26.38 19.44 -6.83
N GLU A 112 27.55 19.92 -6.43
CA GLU A 112 28.11 21.15 -6.98
C GLU A 112 28.52 20.93 -8.45
N VAL A 113 28.30 21.96 -9.26
CA VAL A 113 28.69 21.99 -10.67
C VAL A 113 29.86 22.94 -10.83
N LYS A 114 30.91 22.48 -11.54
CA LYS A 114 32.25 23.09 -11.47
C LYS A 114 32.34 24.41 -12.23
N ASP A 115 31.56 24.57 -13.29
CA ASP A 115 31.56 25.79 -14.11
C ASP A 115 30.23 26.05 -14.83
N GLU A 116 30.10 27.25 -15.40
CA GLU A 116 28.90 27.69 -16.13
C GLU A 116 28.60 26.82 -17.36
N LYS A 117 29.63 26.23 -17.98
CA LYS A 117 29.48 25.39 -19.17
C LYS A 117 28.83 24.05 -18.79
N GLU A 118 29.30 23.41 -17.72
CA GLU A 118 28.73 22.19 -17.17
C GLU A 118 27.26 22.41 -16.75
N MET A 119 26.96 23.56 -16.12
CA MET A 119 25.58 23.95 -15.81
C MET A 119 24.71 24.12 -17.06
N ALA A 120 25.21 24.78 -18.09
CA ALA A 120 24.49 25.00 -19.33
C ALA A 120 24.22 23.68 -20.07
N ASP A 121 25.19 22.77 -20.10
CA ASP A 121 25.05 21.46 -20.73
C ASP A 121 24.08 20.57 -19.96
N LEU A 122 24.09 20.60 -18.62
CA LEU A 122 23.11 19.92 -17.79
C LEU A 122 21.69 20.45 -18.07
N LYS A 123 21.50 21.78 -18.11
CA LYS A 123 20.20 22.40 -18.44
C LYS A 123 19.70 21.96 -19.81
N LYS A 124 20.54 22.01 -20.86
CA LYS A 124 20.18 21.57 -22.22
C LYS A 124 19.79 20.09 -22.25
N LYS A 125 20.56 19.23 -21.57
CA LYS A 125 20.29 17.79 -21.47
C LYS A 125 18.93 17.53 -20.82
N LEU A 126 18.67 18.12 -19.66
CA LEU A 126 17.40 17.96 -18.94
C LEU A 126 16.23 18.53 -19.76
N GLN A 127 16.38 19.73 -20.31
CA GLN A 127 15.37 20.35 -21.16
C GLN A 127 15.04 19.45 -22.36
N LYS A 128 16.02 18.86 -23.04
CA LYS A 128 15.77 17.92 -24.14
C LYS A 128 15.03 16.66 -23.68
N GLN A 129 15.35 16.11 -22.52
CA GLN A 129 14.69 14.92 -21.96
C GLN A 129 13.21 15.19 -21.67
N PHE A 130 12.90 16.32 -21.03
CA PHE A 130 11.53 16.67 -20.67
C PHE A 130 10.73 17.23 -21.87
N MET A 131 11.37 18.03 -22.73
CA MET A 131 10.72 18.64 -23.89
C MET A 131 10.57 17.70 -25.10
N GLY A 132 11.26 16.55 -25.10
CA GLY A 132 11.16 15.54 -26.16
C GLY A 132 9.73 15.03 -26.40
N LYS A 133 8.87 15.04 -25.37
CA LYS A 133 7.45 14.69 -25.48
C LYS A 133 6.61 15.75 -26.22
N TYR A 134 7.04 17.01 -26.22
CA TYR A 134 6.33 18.13 -26.85
C TYR A 134 6.75 18.39 -28.31
N ARG A 135 7.89 17.83 -28.75
CA ARG A 135 8.38 17.95 -30.14
C ARG A 135 7.77 16.94 -31.13
N LYS A 136 7.01 15.95 -30.64
CA LYS A 136 6.38 14.89 -31.45
C LYS A 136 4.87 15.13 -31.70
N ARG A 137 4.40 16.36 -31.53
CA ARG A 137 3.07 16.80 -31.97
C ARG A 137 3.20 17.61 -33.25
#